data_AF-A0A2N2Y4H6-F1
#
_entry.id   AF-A0A2N2Y4H6-F1
#
_cell.length_a   1.000
_cell.length_b   1.000
_cell.length_c   1.000
_cell.angle_alpha   90.00
_cell.angle_beta   90.00
_cell.angle_gamma   90.00
#
_symmetry.space_group_name_H-M   'P 1'
#
loop_
_entity.id
_entity.type
_entity.pdbx_description
1 polymer ?
#
loop_
_entity_poly.entity_id
_entity_poly.type
_entity_poly.pdbx_seq_one_letter_code
_entity_poly.pdbx_strand_id
1 'polypeptide(L)'
;METFISIGFTLTYILLAVAVVALIVFPVYFMVTNLKKAKTGLLALLALVVLFAFAIGVSPAEQGAFYSEFQISPTLSRVIGGGLLGFYLLFAAAIITAVYSELSKWFK
;
A
#
# COMPACT_ATOMS: atom_id res chain seq x y z
N MET A 1 37.74 -7.87 19.18
CA MET A 1 37.12 -7.23 18.00
C MET A 1 35.93 -8.05 17.52
N GLU A 2 36.12 -9.36 17.29
CA GLU A 2 35.08 -10.37 17.02
C GLU A 2 33.86 -10.28 17.97
N THR A 3 34.06 -10.33 19.29
CA THR A 3 32.97 -10.35 20.28
C THR A 3 32.09 -9.10 20.29
N PHE A 4 32.68 -7.93 20.02
CA PHE A 4 31.96 -6.65 19.99
C PHE A 4 31.02 -6.58 18.79
N ILE A 5 31.48 -7.12 17.65
CA ILE A 5 30.71 -7.20 16.41
C ILE A 5 29.56 -8.20 16.57
N SER A 6 29.80 -9.39 17.16
CA SER A 6 28.75 -10.40 17.39
C SER A 6 27.64 -9.92 18.33
N ILE A 7 28.01 -9.18 19.39
CA ILE A 7 27.04 -8.58 20.33
C ILE A 7 26.22 -7.50 19.63
N GLY A 8 26.87 -6.63 18.85
CA GLY A 8 26.20 -5.56 18.09
C GLY A 8 25.18 -6.09 17.07
N PHE A 9 25.53 -7.14 16.32
CA PHE A 9 24.59 -7.80 15.42
C PHE A 9 23.40 -8.41 16.16
N THR A 10 23.66 -9.15 17.24
CA THR A 10 22.60 -9.81 18.03
C THR A 10 21.61 -8.77 18.59
N LEU A 11 22.12 -7.68 19.16
CA LEU A 11 21.30 -6.56 19.64
C LEU A 11 20.48 -5.92 18.52
N THR A 12 21.08 -5.73 17.34
CA THR A 12 20.39 -5.14 16.18
C THR A 12 19.22 -6.01 15.73
N TYR A 13 19.37 -7.34 15.68
CA TYR A 13 18.27 -8.24 15.34
C TYR A 13 17.17 -8.26 16.40
N ILE A 14 17.53 -8.18 17.68
CA ILE A 14 16.54 -8.07 18.77
C ILE A 14 15.75 -6.76 18.63
N LEU A 15 16.45 -5.64 18.42
CA LEU A 15 15.81 -4.33 18.23
C LEU A 15 14.96 -4.29 16.97
N LEU A 16 15.39 -4.94 15.88
CA LEU A 16 14.62 -5.08 14.65
C LEU A 16 13.34 -5.88 14.90
N ALA A 17 13.42 -6.99 15.64
CA ALA A 17 12.24 -7.77 16.01
C ALA A 17 11.26 -6.94 16.85
N VAL A 18 11.76 -6.19 17.85
CA VAL A 18 10.93 -5.28 18.66
C VAL A 18 10.32 -4.19 17.79
N ALA A 19 11.06 -3.62 16.85
CA ALA A 19 10.57 -2.58 15.94
C ALA A 19 9.46 -3.11 15.03
N VAL A 20 9.61 -4.32 14.48
CA VAL A 20 8.57 -4.97 13.66
C VAL A 20 7.30 -5.20 14.48
N VAL A 21 7.42 -5.70 15.72
CA VAL A 21 6.27 -5.89 16.61
C VAL A 21 5.61 -4.55 16.94
N ALA A 22 6.39 -3.54 17.32
CA ALA A 22 5.89 -2.20 17.62
C ALA A 22 5.19 -1.56 16.42
N LEU A 23 5.72 -1.74 15.21
CA LEU A 23 5.16 -1.24 13.96
C LEU A 23 3.78 -1.82 13.64
N ILE A 24 3.46 -3.02 14.13
CA ILE A 24 2.13 -3.63 13.96
C ILE A 24 1.23 -3.29 15.15
N VAL A 25 1.73 -3.45 16.37
CA VAL A 25 0.94 -3.33 17.60
C VAL A 25 0.49 -1.88 17.85
N PHE A 26 1.37 -0.89 17.68
CA PHE A 26 1.00 0.50 17.97
C PHE A 26 -0.08 1.04 17.03
N PRO A 27 0.01 0.91 15.70
CA PRO A 27 -1.04 1.40 14.81
C PRO A 27 -2.39 0.75 15.09
N VAL A 28 -2.41 -0.57 15.32
CA VAL A 28 -3.66 -1.29 15.66
C VAL A 28 -4.23 -0.79 16.98
N TYR A 29 -3.41 -0.71 18.04
CA TYR A 29 -3.82 -0.24 19.35
C TYR A 29 -4.37 1.21 19.32
N PHE A 30 -3.68 2.13 18.65
CA PHE A 30 -4.13 3.51 18.52
C PHE A 30 -5.39 3.64 17.66
N MET A 31 -5.55 2.81 16.64
CA MET A 31 -6.73 2.78 15.79
C MET A 31 -7.98 2.37 16.57
N VAL A 32 -7.88 1.33 17.42
CA VAL A 32 -9.02 0.86 18.23
C VAL A 32 -9.32 1.74 19.44
N THR A 33 -8.30 2.30 20.10
CA THR A 33 -8.50 3.17 21.28
C THR A 33 -8.95 4.57 20.91
N ASN A 34 -8.54 5.09 19.75
CA ASN A 34 -8.83 6.46 19.31
C ASN A 34 -9.61 6.49 17.99
N LEU A 35 -10.68 5.70 17.90
CA LEU A 35 -11.53 5.60 16.72
C LEU A 35 -11.94 6.96 16.14
N LYS A 36 -12.26 7.95 17.00
CA LYS A 36 -12.65 9.31 16.57
C LYS A 36 -11.56 10.04 15.77
N LYS A 37 -10.29 9.88 16.14
CA LYS A 37 -9.14 10.44 15.41
C LYS A 37 -8.73 9.55 14.24
N ALA A 38 -8.91 8.24 14.38
CA ALA A 38 -8.61 7.27 13.33
C ALA A 38 -9.62 7.29 12.16
N LYS A 39 -10.82 7.87 12.32
CA LYS A 39 -11.88 7.86 11.28
C LYS A 39 -11.37 8.29 9.91
N THR A 40 -10.61 9.38 9.83
CA THR A 40 -10.10 9.89 8.55
C THR A 40 -9.12 8.92 7.91
N GLY A 41 -8.19 8.35 8.69
CA GLY A 41 -7.25 7.34 8.20
C GLY A 41 -7.96 6.04 7.79
N LEU A 42 -8.95 5.62 8.56
CA LEU A 42 -9.74 4.42 8.27
C LEU A 42 -10.60 4.59 7.01
N LEU A 43 -11.19 5.78 6.81
CA LEU A 43 -11.92 6.12 5.59
C LEU A 43 -10.99 6.16 4.37
N ALA A 44 -9.77 6.71 4.52
CA ALA A 44 -8.78 6.70 3.45
C ALA A 44 -8.36 5.27 3.08
N LEU A 45 -8.12 4.42 4.08
CA LEU A 45 -7.81 3.00 3.86
C LEU A 45 -8.98 2.26 3.19
N LEU A 46 -10.21 2.48 3.66
CA LEU A 46 -11.41 1.90 3.07
C LEU A 46 -11.57 2.33 1.61
N ALA A 47 -11.39 3.62 1.30
CA ALA A 47 -11.46 4.13 -0.06
C ALA A 47 -10.41 3.47 -0.96
N LEU A 48 -9.19 3.26 -0.45
CA LEU A 48 -8.12 2.56 -1.17
C LEU A 48 -8.50 1.11 -1.47
N VAL A 49 -9.00 0.38 -0.47
CA VAL A 49 -9.44 -1.01 -0.62
C VAL A 49 -10.58 -1.12 -1.64
N VAL A 50 -11.58 -0.24 -1.56
CA VAL A 50 -12.70 -0.19 -2.50
C VAL A 50 -12.21 0.11 -3.92
N LEU A 51 -11.28 1.04 -4.09
CA LEU A 51 -10.70 1.39 -5.39
C LEU A 51 -9.97 0.20 -6.03
N PHE A 52 -9.13 -0.51 -5.28
CA PHE A 52 -8.44 -1.69 -5.81
C PHE A 52 -9.38 -2.88 -6.04
N ALA A 53 -10.37 -3.09 -5.17
CA ALA A 53 -11.39 -4.10 -5.38
C ALA A 53 -12.19 -3.82 -6.66
N PHE A 54 -12.56 -2.56 -6.89
CA PHE A 54 -13.18 -2.12 -8.13
C PHE A 54 -12.26 -2.36 -9.32
N ALA A 55 -11.01 -1.91 -9.27
CA ALA A 55 -10.05 -2.03 -10.37
C ALA A 55 -9.78 -3.50 -10.76
N ILE A 56 -9.66 -4.40 -9.78
CA ILE A 56 -9.54 -5.85 -10.02
C ILE A 56 -10.85 -6.42 -10.57
N GLY A 57 -12.01 -5.94 -10.12
CA GLY A 57 -13.33 -6.38 -10.57
C GLY A 57 -13.61 -6.03 -12.03
N VAL A 58 -13.19 -4.85 -12.50
CA VAL A 58 -13.34 -4.46 -13.92
C VAL A 58 -12.17 -4.92 -14.81
N SER A 59 -11.07 -5.38 -14.24
CA SER A 59 -9.94 -5.85 -15.03
C SER A 59 -10.28 -7.17 -15.76
N PRO A 60 -10.03 -7.23 -17.08
CA PRO A 60 -10.23 -8.47 -17.82
C PRO A 60 -9.19 -9.53 -17.45
N ALA A 61 -9.57 -10.79 -17.57
CA ALA A 61 -8.66 -11.92 -17.41
C ALA A 61 -7.97 -12.21 -18.75
N GLU A 62 -6.99 -11.39 -19.08
CA GLU A 62 -6.21 -11.48 -20.32
C GLU A 62 -5.42 -12.78 -20.39
N GLN A 63 -5.39 -13.40 -21.57
CA GLN A 63 -4.75 -14.70 -21.83
C GLN A 63 -4.09 -14.67 -23.22
N GLY A 64 -3.04 -15.48 -23.41
CA GLY A 64 -2.32 -15.58 -24.67
C GLY A 64 -0.93 -16.21 -24.50
N ALA A 65 -0.19 -16.32 -25.62
CA ALA A 65 1.14 -16.95 -25.65
C ALA A 65 2.11 -16.32 -24.63
N PHE A 66 2.12 -14.99 -24.52
CA PHE A 66 2.90 -14.25 -23.53
C PHE A 66 2.54 -14.65 -22.09
N TYR A 67 1.24 -14.72 -21.76
CA TYR A 67 0.79 -15.08 -20.42
C TYR A 67 1.12 -16.53 -20.06
N SER A 68 1.02 -17.45 -21.04
CA SER A 68 1.42 -18.84 -20.84
C SER A 68 2.93 -19.03 -20.65
N GLU A 69 3.76 -18.22 -21.33
CA GLU A 69 5.22 -18.25 -21.18
C GLU A 69 5.65 -17.92 -19.75
N PHE A 70 4.98 -16.95 -19.12
CA PHE A 70 5.22 -16.55 -17.73
C PHE A 70 4.39 -17.31 -16.70
N GLN A 71 3.69 -18.38 -17.10
CA GLN A 71 2.80 -19.17 -16.23
C GLN A 71 1.75 -18.31 -15.50
N ILE A 72 1.29 -17.24 -16.15
CA ILE A 72 0.30 -16.33 -15.59
C ILE A 72 -1.08 -16.93 -15.81
N SER A 73 -1.71 -17.34 -14.70
CA SER A 73 -3.10 -17.80 -14.73
C SER A 73 -4.07 -16.65 -15.02
N PRO A 74 -5.29 -16.92 -15.51
CA PRO A 74 -6.30 -15.88 -15.75
C PRO A 74 -6.63 -15.06 -14.50
N THR A 75 -6.61 -15.70 -13.33
CA THR A 75 -6.81 -15.04 -12.03
C THR A 75 -5.67 -14.06 -11.73
N LEU A 76 -4.43 -14.51 -11.93
CA LEU A 76 -3.26 -13.67 -11.67
C LEU A 76 -3.20 -12.50 -12.67
N SER A 77 -3.54 -12.74 -13.94
CA SER A 77 -3.65 -11.72 -14.98
C SER A 77 -4.62 -10.60 -14.58
N ARG A 78 -5.82 -10.96 -14.10
CA ARG A 78 -6.81 -9.99 -13.58
C ARG A 78 -6.29 -9.19 -12.39
N VAL A 79 -5.55 -9.82 -11.48
CA VAL A 79 -4.97 -9.13 -10.31
C VAL A 79 -3.88 -8.15 -10.75
N ILE A 80 -3.02 -8.55 -11.68
CA ILE A 80 -1.96 -7.70 -12.24
C ILE A 80 -2.58 -6.50 -12.98
N GLY A 81 -3.52 -6.75 -13.89
CA GLY A 81 -4.21 -5.71 -14.64
C GLY A 81 -5.00 -4.76 -13.74
N GLY A 82 -5.70 -5.30 -12.74
CA GLY A 82 -6.41 -4.52 -11.73
C GLY A 82 -5.47 -3.69 -10.86
N GLY A 83 -4.31 -4.23 -10.50
CA GLY A 83 -3.26 -3.49 -9.79
C GLY A 83 -2.71 -2.32 -10.60
N LEU A 84 -2.44 -2.54 -11.88
CA LEU A 84 -2.03 -1.50 -12.84
C LEU A 84 -3.10 -0.41 -12.98
N LEU A 85 -4.37 -0.80 -13.21
CA LEU A 85 -5.47 0.14 -13.28
C LEU A 85 -5.64 0.95 -11.99
N GLY A 86 -5.59 0.30 -10.82
CA GLY A 86 -5.66 0.96 -9.53
C GLY A 86 -4.52 1.97 -9.35
N PHE A 87 -3.30 1.61 -9.74
CA PHE A 87 -2.15 2.51 -9.73
C PHE A 87 -2.36 3.72 -10.66
N TYR A 88 -2.84 3.52 -11.89
CA TYR A 88 -3.10 4.62 -12.81
C TYR A 88 -4.16 5.58 -12.31
N LEU A 89 -5.23 5.08 -11.67
CA LEU A 89 -6.24 5.92 -11.06
C LEU A 89 -5.67 6.77 -9.92
N LEU A 90 -4.87 6.17 -9.04
CA LEU A 90 -4.21 6.90 -7.95
C LEU A 90 -3.21 7.92 -8.48
N PHE A 91 -2.45 7.57 -9.52
CA PHE A 91 -1.49 8.47 -10.15
C PHE A 91 -2.20 9.69 -10.77
N ALA A 92 -3.28 9.46 -11.51
CA ALA A 92 -4.09 10.55 -12.07
C ALA A 92 -4.68 11.43 -10.95
N ALA A 93 -5.24 10.82 -9.91
CA ALA A 93 -5.76 11.55 -8.74
C ALA A 93 -4.66 12.41 -8.10
N ALA A 94 -3.46 11.85 -7.90
CA ALA A 94 -2.32 12.56 -7.33
C ALA A 94 -1.94 13.78 -8.16
N ILE A 95 -1.83 13.64 -9.48
CA ILE A 95 -1.55 14.77 -10.39
C ILE A 95 -2.64 15.84 -10.26
N ILE A 96 -3.91 15.46 -10.33
CA ILE A 96 -5.04 16.41 -10.23
C ILE A 96 -4.98 17.16 -8.90
N THR A 97 -4.78 16.46 -7.78
CA THR A 97 -4.66 17.11 -6.47
C THR A 97 -3.44 18.02 -6.37
N ALA A 98 -2.29 17.63 -6.94
CA ALA A 98 -1.10 18.47 -6.94
C ALA A 98 -1.34 19.77 -7.71
N VAL A 99 -1.88 19.68 -8.93
CA VAL A 99 -2.21 20.85 -9.77
C VAL A 99 -3.25 21.73 -9.09
N TYR A 100 -4.33 21.15 -8.57
CA TYR A 100 -5.36 21.88 -7.83
C TYR A 100 -4.79 22.59 -6.61
N SER A 101 -3.90 21.93 -5.86
CA SER A 101 -3.27 22.53 -4.69
C SER A 101 -2.47 23.79 -5.05
N GLU A 102 -1.80 23.78 -6.20
CA GLU A 102 -1.00 24.92 -6.66
C GLU A 102 -1.89 26.07 -7.18
N LEU A 103 -2.92 25.75 -7.97
CA LEU A 103 -3.88 26.74 -8.47
C LEU A 103 -4.70 27.38 -7.33
N SER A 104 -5.11 26.59 -6.34
CA SER A 104 -5.92 27.08 -5.21
C SER A 104 -5.19 28.10 -4.34
N LYS A 105 -3.85 28.06 -4.31
CA LYS A 105 -3.02 29.06 -3.62
C LYS A 105 -3.05 30.42 -4.29
N TRP A 106 -3.30 30.48 -5.60
CA TRP A 106 -3.38 31.75 -6.34
C TRP A 106 -4.73 32.43 -6.19
N PHE A 107 -5.76 31.67 -5.79
CA PHE A 107 -7.10 32.17 -5.52
C PHE A 107 -7.38 32.46 -4.03
N LYS A 108 -6.38 32.25 -3.16
CA LYS A 108 -6.38 32.65 -1.75
C LYS A 108 -5.40 33.79 -1.53
#